data_AF-A0A7C4U6Y3-F1
#
_entry.id   AF-A0A7C4U6Y3-F1
#
_cell.length_a   1.000
_cell.length_b   1.000
_cell.length_c   1.000
_cell.angle_alpha   90.00
_cell.angle_beta   90.00
_cell.angle_gamma   90.00
#
_symmetry.space_group_name_H-M   'P 1'
#
loop_
_entity.id
_entity.type
_entity.pdbx_description
1 polymer ?
#
loop_
_entity_poly.entity_id
_entity_poly.type
_entity_poly.pdbx_seq_one_letter_code
_entity_poly.pdbx_strand_id
1 'polypeptide(L)'
;MKYCSCLIFLIYGKIKEINKIKEIKLIKPMAQDYTKEQLWEIFEKLPSDLKQAIFSEETAAYISDICLRNKVGGNKISEVARYTGRVLMGILSIEEFQKILTSQLKLEEDVAKNVFYEINRYIFNPVKDSLAALTQAPVTPAPVTPTTPTPAPPTKEEIPKTTPTKPAGRDVYREPIE
;
A
#
# COMPACT_ATOMS: atom_id res chain seq x y z
N MET A 1 -50.82 17.32 24.43
CA MET A 1 -49.35 17.37 24.44
C MET A 1 -48.84 16.90 23.07
N LYS A 2 -48.48 17.79 22.12
CA LYS A 2 -48.04 17.39 20.76
C LYS A 2 -46.71 17.99 20.27
N TYR A 3 -46.13 18.97 20.97
CA TYR A 3 -44.96 19.72 20.49
C TYR A 3 -43.59 19.18 20.96
N CYS A 4 -43.53 18.30 21.95
CA CYS A 4 -42.26 17.86 22.55
C CYS A 4 -41.43 16.94 21.62
N SER A 5 -42.06 15.95 21.00
CA SER A 5 -41.35 14.93 20.18
C SER A 5 -40.68 15.50 18.93
N CYS A 6 -41.21 16.60 18.38
CA CYS A 6 -40.68 17.19 17.14
C CYS A 6 -39.37 17.98 17.38
N LEU A 7 -39.26 18.70 18.51
CA LEU A 7 -38.02 19.39 18.88
C LEU A 7 -36.85 18.40 19.05
N ILE A 8 -37.10 17.25 19.67
CA ILE A 8 -36.08 16.22 19.92
C ILE A 8 -35.48 15.76 18.57
N PHE A 9 -36.30 15.46 17.57
CA PHE A 9 -35.83 15.01 16.26
C PHE A 9 -34.98 16.07 15.53
N LEU A 10 -35.38 17.35 15.60
CA LEU A 10 -34.62 18.47 15.03
C LEU A 10 -33.28 18.71 15.75
N ILE A 11 -33.24 18.53 17.08
CA ILE A 11 -32.02 18.65 17.89
C ILE A 11 -31.05 17.51 17.54
N TYR A 12 -31.50 16.25 17.53
CA TYR A 12 -30.64 15.12 17.16
C TYR A 12 -30.14 15.19 15.71
N GLY A 13 -30.98 15.68 14.78
CA GLY A 13 -30.58 15.97 13.40
C GLY A 13 -29.42 16.97 13.35
N LYS A 14 -29.57 18.14 13.96
CA LYS A 14 -28.50 19.15 14.02
C LYS A 14 -27.26 18.67 14.77
N ILE A 15 -27.37 17.85 15.82
CA ILE A 15 -26.19 17.29 16.51
C ILE A 15 -25.40 16.36 15.58
N LYS A 16 -26.07 15.51 14.79
CA LYS A 16 -25.41 14.63 13.81
C LYS A 16 -24.72 15.43 12.72
N GLU A 17 -25.35 16.50 12.24
CA GLU A 17 -24.79 17.41 11.24
C GLU A 17 -23.60 18.22 11.78
N ILE A 18 -23.70 18.76 12.99
CA ILE A 18 -22.62 19.47 13.69
C ILE A 18 -21.42 18.56 13.94
N ASN A 19 -21.63 17.29 14.29
CA ASN A 19 -20.53 16.34 14.45
C ASN A 19 -19.86 16.00 13.11
N LYS A 20 -20.62 15.82 12.02
CA LYS A 20 -20.05 15.68 10.68
C LYS A 20 -19.24 16.90 10.25
N ILE A 21 -19.71 18.11 10.57
CA ILE A 21 -18.99 19.38 10.33
C ILE A 21 -17.74 19.50 11.22
N LYS A 22 -17.76 18.97 12.45
CA LYS A 22 -16.59 18.90 13.33
C LYS A 22 -15.54 17.92 12.83
N GLU A 23 -15.92 16.74 12.34
CA GLU A 23 -14.98 15.83 11.66
C GLU A 23 -14.35 16.51 10.44
N ILE A 24 -15.16 17.16 9.59
CA ILE A 24 -14.67 17.92 8.43
C ILE A 24 -13.71 19.06 8.83
N LYS A 25 -13.89 19.69 10.00
CA LYS A 25 -12.95 20.68 10.55
C LYS A 25 -11.75 20.11 11.32
N LEU A 26 -11.81 18.84 11.75
CA LEU A 26 -10.70 18.14 12.37
C LEU A 26 -9.83 17.40 11.35
N ILE A 27 -10.33 17.23 10.12
CA ILE A 27 -9.48 17.14 8.92
C ILE A 27 -8.79 18.51 8.79
N LYS A 28 -7.64 18.62 9.47
CA LYS A 28 -6.62 19.66 9.29
C LYS A 28 -6.46 19.94 7.80
N PRO A 29 -6.37 21.20 7.34
CA PRO A 29 -6.19 21.48 5.92
C PRO A 29 -4.83 20.94 5.46
N MET A 30 -4.82 19.73 4.88
CA MET A 30 -3.65 19.07 4.26
C MET A 30 -3.27 19.73 2.92
N ALA A 31 -3.56 21.03 2.79
CA ALA A 31 -3.00 21.99 1.85
C ALA A 31 -1.74 22.65 2.42
N GLN A 32 -0.99 21.91 3.24
CA GLN A 32 0.47 22.04 3.22
C GLN A 32 0.93 21.38 1.93
N ASP A 33 0.99 22.16 0.86
CA ASP A 33 1.72 21.74 -0.33
C ASP A 33 3.20 21.91 -0.03
N TYR A 34 3.76 20.83 0.53
CA TYR A 34 5.18 20.63 0.76
C TYR A 34 5.95 21.07 -0.47
N THR A 35 6.95 21.94 -0.26
CA THR A 35 7.80 22.40 -1.36
C THR A 35 8.61 21.22 -1.91
N LYS A 36 9.14 21.35 -3.14
CA LYS A 36 9.90 20.24 -3.76
C LYS A 36 11.13 19.87 -2.93
N GLU A 37 11.71 20.86 -2.28
CA GLU A 37 12.87 20.79 -1.42
C GLU A 37 12.52 20.04 -0.12
N GLN A 38 11.37 20.34 0.49
CA GLN A 38 10.87 19.61 1.67
C GLN A 38 10.55 18.13 1.35
N LEU A 39 9.95 17.87 0.18
CA LEU A 39 9.70 16.51 -0.30
C LEU A 39 11.02 15.75 -0.56
N TRP A 40 12.02 16.44 -1.11
CA TRP A 40 13.35 15.87 -1.35
C TRP A 40 14.08 15.55 -0.05
N GLU A 41 14.06 16.46 0.92
CA GLU A 41 14.61 16.26 2.27
C GLU A 41 13.98 15.08 3.02
N ILE A 42 12.70 14.81 2.80
CA ILE A 42 12.02 13.64 3.36
C ILE A 42 12.46 12.39 2.59
N PHE A 43 12.44 12.46 1.25
CA PHE A 43 12.84 11.36 0.37
C PHE A 43 14.26 10.87 0.65
N GLU A 44 15.25 11.76 0.80
CA GLU A 44 16.64 11.40 1.11
C GLU A 44 16.78 10.58 2.39
N LYS A 45 15.90 10.81 3.38
CA LYS A 45 15.89 10.12 4.69
C LYS A 45 15.17 8.76 4.67
N LEU A 46 14.46 8.40 3.59
CA LEU A 46 13.77 7.11 3.47
C LEU A 46 14.75 5.92 3.29
N PRO A 47 14.39 4.70 3.75
CA PRO A 47 15.12 3.48 3.41
C PRO A 47 15.06 3.17 1.91
N SER A 48 15.99 2.33 1.44
CA SER A 48 16.10 1.86 0.05
C SER A 48 14.77 1.35 -0.52
N ASP A 49 14.02 0.61 0.28
CA ASP A 49 12.89 -0.19 -0.17
C ASP A 49 11.68 0.72 -0.47
N LEU A 50 11.48 1.76 0.35
CA LEU A 50 10.49 2.80 0.09
C LEU A 50 10.90 3.70 -1.08
N LYS A 51 12.21 3.99 -1.24
CA LYS A 51 12.71 4.72 -2.42
C LYS A 51 12.45 3.94 -3.71
N GLN A 52 12.68 2.63 -3.71
CA GLN A 52 12.38 1.74 -4.84
C GLN A 52 10.87 1.66 -5.09
N ALA A 53 10.04 1.50 -4.07
CA ALA A 53 8.58 1.48 -4.22
C ALA A 53 8.00 2.79 -4.77
N ILE A 54 8.59 3.95 -4.46
CA ILE A 54 8.18 5.25 -5.01
C ILE A 54 8.54 5.39 -6.49
N PHE A 55 9.68 4.82 -6.93
CA PHE A 55 10.20 4.94 -8.30
C PHE A 55 9.99 3.70 -9.18
N SER A 56 9.31 2.65 -8.68
CA SER A 56 9.06 1.41 -9.42
C SER A 56 8.00 1.61 -10.50
N GLU A 57 8.32 1.17 -11.72
CA GLU A 57 7.39 1.09 -12.84
C GLU A 57 6.19 0.17 -12.50
N GLU A 58 6.42 -0.92 -11.76
CA GLU A 58 5.34 -1.81 -11.31
C GLU A 58 4.33 -1.05 -10.43
N THR A 59 4.80 -0.20 -9.51
CA THR A 59 3.92 0.59 -8.64
C THR A 59 3.10 1.60 -9.45
N ALA A 60 3.70 2.24 -10.45
CA ALA A 60 2.97 3.13 -11.36
C ALA A 60 1.93 2.36 -12.20
N ALA A 61 2.29 1.17 -12.71
CA ALA A 61 1.40 0.30 -13.46
C ALA A 61 0.22 -0.16 -12.60
N TYR A 62 0.45 -0.65 -11.38
CA TYR A 62 -0.61 -1.05 -10.45
C TYR A 62 -1.58 0.11 -10.16
N ILE A 63 -1.09 1.34 -9.91
CA ILE A 63 -1.98 2.50 -9.67
C ILE A 63 -2.85 2.79 -10.89
N SER A 64 -2.28 2.78 -12.09
CA SER A 64 -3.00 2.98 -13.35
C SER A 64 -4.09 1.91 -13.53
N ASP A 65 -3.71 0.64 -13.43
CA ASP A 65 -4.59 -0.52 -13.60
C ASP A 65 -5.76 -0.54 -12.61
N ILE A 66 -5.48 -0.27 -11.32
CA ILE A 66 -6.52 -0.19 -10.28
C ILE A 66 -7.51 0.93 -10.60
N CYS A 67 -7.02 2.09 -11.02
CA CYS A 67 -7.90 3.20 -11.41
C CYS A 67 -8.74 2.86 -12.65
N LEU A 68 -8.13 2.26 -13.68
CA LEU A 68 -8.82 1.85 -14.91
C LEU A 68 -9.90 0.79 -14.65
N ARG A 69 -9.59 -0.26 -13.86
CA ARG A 69 -10.57 -1.28 -13.43
C ARG A 69 -11.77 -0.64 -12.71
N ASN A 70 -11.51 0.32 -11.83
CA ASN A 70 -12.53 1.04 -11.07
C ASN A 70 -13.15 2.24 -11.81
N LYS A 71 -12.89 2.40 -13.12
CA LYS A 71 -13.40 3.49 -13.99
C LYS A 71 -13.02 4.91 -13.53
N VAL A 72 -11.96 5.04 -12.74
CA VAL A 72 -11.40 6.30 -12.27
C VAL A 72 -10.52 6.90 -13.36
N GLY A 73 -11.14 7.62 -14.30
CA GLY A 73 -10.46 8.18 -15.48
C GLY A 73 -9.82 9.57 -15.28
N GLY A 74 -8.93 9.92 -16.22
CA GLY A 74 -8.35 11.26 -16.37
C GLY A 74 -7.48 11.70 -15.20
N ASN A 75 -7.51 12.99 -14.89
CA ASN A 75 -6.64 13.64 -13.88
C ASN A 75 -6.70 12.97 -12.48
N LYS A 76 -7.76 12.21 -12.17
CA LYS A 76 -7.89 11.48 -10.91
C LYS A 76 -6.79 10.42 -10.73
N ILE A 77 -6.28 9.81 -11.81
CA ILE A 77 -5.20 8.81 -11.72
C ILE A 77 -3.91 9.45 -11.18
N SER A 78 -3.53 10.61 -11.72
CA SER A 78 -2.39 11.40 -11.27
C SER A 78 -2.54 11.84 -9.81
N GLU A 79 -3.75 12.17 -9.37
CA GLU A 79 -4.04 12.48 -7.97
C GLU A 79 -3.90 11.25 -7.06
N VAL A 80 -4.44 10.08 -7.45
CA VAL A 80 -4.22 8.82 -6.69
C VAL A 80 -2.73 8.54 -6.55
N ALA A 81 -1.95 8.67 -7.63
CA ALA A 81 -0.50 8.49 -7.60
C ALA A 81 0.20 9.48 -6.65
N ARG A 82 -0.15 10.78 -6.74
CA ARG A 82 0.39 11.85 -5.87
C ARG A 82 0.12 11.58 -4.39
N TYR A 83 -1.09 11.15 -4.04
CA TYR A 83 -1.44 10.82 -2.65
C TYR A 83 -0.82 9.49 -2.20
N THR A 84 -0.72 8.48 -3.06
CA THR A 84 -0.03 7.20 -2.76
C THR A 84 1.44 7.45 -2.45
N GLY A 85 2.13 8.30 -3.24
CA GLY A 85 3.50 8.74 -2.96
C GLY A 85 3.63 9.45 -1.61
N ARG A 86 2.67 10.33 -1.23
CA ARG A 86 2.64 10.96 0.11
C ARG A 86 2.47 9.94 1.25
N VAL A 87 1.80 8.80 1.03
CA VAL A 87 1.77 7.68 2.02
C VAL A 87 3.14 6.99 2.11
N LEU A 88 3.76 6.65 0.98
CA LEU A 88 5.07 6.00 0.94
C LEU A 88 6.20 6.85 1.55
N MET A 89 6.06 8.18 1.51
CA MET A 89 6.97 9.13 2.17
C MET A 89 6.71 9.29 3.69
N GLY A 90 5.71 8.62 4.26
CA GLY A 90 5.31 8.77 5.67
C GLY A 90 4.63 10.11 6.01
N ILE A 91 4.27 10.92 5.01
CA ILE A 91 3.61 12.23 5.16
C ILE A 91 2.11 12.05 5.48
N LEU A 92 1.53 10.93 5.05
CA LEU A 92 0.09 10.66 5.08
C LEU A 92 -0.15 9.24 5.59
N SER A 93 -1.07 9.05 6.54
CA SER A 93 -1.42 7.70 7.01
C SER A 93 -2.32 6.95 6.01
N ILE A 94 -2.26 5.62 6.07
CA ILE A 94 -3.13 4.74 5.27
C ILE A 94 -4.62 5.01 5.56
N GLU A 95 -4.99 5.31 6.80
CA GLU A 95 -6.38 5.67 7.16
C GLU A 95 -6.84 7.01 6.57
N GLU A 96 -5.96 8.00 6.47
CA GLU A 96 -6.27 9.29 5.87
C GLU A 96 -6.35 9.20 4.34
N PHE A 97 -5.58 8.31 3.72
CA PHE A 97 -5.65 8.07 2.27
C PHE A 97 -7.07 7.66 1.83
N GLN A 98 -7.74 6.77 2.56
CA GLN A 98 -9.15 6.41 2.29
C GLN A 98 -10.10 7.62 2.41
N LYS A 99 -9.88 8.50 3.39
CA LYS A 99 -10.64 9.74 3.61
C LYS A 99 -10.38 10.77 2.50
N ILE A 100 -9.21 10.75 1.89
CA ILE A 100 -8.83 11.63 0.76
C ILE A 100 -9.44 11.17 -0.56
N LEU A 101 -9.51 9.86 -0.84
CA LEU A 101 -10.16 9.33 -2.04
C LEU A 101 -11.64 9.75 -2.14
N THR A 102 -12.35 9.76 -1.00
CA THR A 102 -13.74 10.23 -0.93
C THR A 102 -13.86 11.75 -0.91
N SER A 103 -13.08 12.47 -0.08
CA SER A 103 -13.24 13.93 0.10
C SER A 103 -12.60 14.79 -1.00
N GLN A 104 -11.38 14.48 -1.44
CA GLN A 104 -10.62 15.31 -2.39
C GLN A 104 -10.92 14.90 -3.83
N LEU A 105 -10.78 13.62 -4.15
CA LEU A 105 -11.01 13.10 -5.50
C LEU A 105 -12.51 12.97 -5.83
N LYS A 106 -13.40 13.13 -4.85
CA LYS A 106 -14.86 13.01 -4.98
C LYS A 106 -15.23 11.73 -5.74
N LEU A 107 -14.71 10.61 -5.24
CA LEU A 107 -15.10 9.27 -5.67
C LEU A 107 -16.34 8.83 -4.90
N GLU A 108 -17.16 8.00 -5.54
CA GLU A 108 -18.24 7.27 -4.87
C GLU A 108 -17.66 6.36 -3.77
N GLU A 109 -18.38 6.19 -2.67
CA GLU A 109 -17.83 5.60 -1.44
C GLU A 109 -17.32 4.16 -1.66
N ASP A 110 -18.04 3.38 -2.47
CA ASP A 110 -17.68 1.98 -2.75
C ASP A 110 -16.55 1.86 -3.78
N VAL A 111 -16.49 2.78 -4.76
CA VAL A 111 -15.34 2.91 -5.66
C VAL A 111 -14.07 3.29 -4.88
N ALA A 112 -14.19 4.23 -3.93
CA ALA A 112 -13.09 4.62 -3.06
C ALA A 112 -12.63 3.47 -2.14
N LYS A 113 -13.55 2.66 -1.61
CA LYS A 113 -13.21 1.42 -0.85
C LYS A 113 -12.46 0.42 -1.71
N ASN A 114 -12.95 0.12 -2.91
CA ASN A 114 -12.29 -0.86 -3.79
C ASN A 114 -10.88 -0.43 -4.20
N VAL A 115 -10.72 0.81 -4.67
CA VAL A 115 -9.41 1.41 -4.99
C VAL A 115 -8.48 1.38 -3.77
N PHE A 116 -9.00 1.71 -2.58
CA PHE A 116 -8.24 1.63 -1.33
C PHE A 116 -7.77 0.20 -1.01
N TYR A 117 -8.66 -0.80 -1.08
CA TYR A 117 -8.30 -2.20 -0.79
C TYR A 117 -7.29 -2.76 -1.78
N GLU A 118 -7.43 -2.46 -3.08
CA GLU A 118 -6.46 -2.87 -4.09
C GLU A 118 -5.09 -2.20 -3.86
N ILE A 119 -5.04 -0.88 -3.68
CA ILE A 119 -3.78 -0.15 -3.42
C ILE A 119 -3.12 -0.64 -2.13
N ASN A 120 -3.90 -0.83 -1.05
CA ASN A 120 -3.36 -1.38 0.19
C ASN A 120 -2.80 -2.80 -0.01
N ARG A 121 -3.47 -3.65 -0.79
CA ARG A 121 -3.03 -5.02 -1.07
C ARG A 121 -1.75 -5.10 -1.89
N TYR A 122 -1.63 -4.30 -2.96
CA TYR A 122 -0.52 -4.40 -3.92
C TYR A 122 0.66 -3.47 -3.58
N ILE A 123 0.42 -2.33 -2.92
CA ILE A 123 1.42 -1.27 -2.76
C ILE A 123 1.78 -1.06 -1.28
N PHE A 124 0.81 -0.96 -0.36
CA PHE A 124 1.13 -0.69 1.06
C PHE A 124 1.54 -1.94 1.84
N ASN A 125 0.98 -3.12 1.55
CA ASN A 125 1.36 -4.38 2.20
C ASN A 125 2.87 -4.71 2.08
N PRO A 126 3.51 -4.74 0.89
CA PRO A 126 4.92 -5.13 0.75
C PRO A 126 5.92 -4.15 1.41
N VAL A 127 5.51 -2.90 1.65
CA VAL A 127 6.36 -1.86 2.28
C VAL A 127 5.97 -1.57 3.74
N LYS A 128 5.01 -2.33 4.29
CA LYS A 128 4.43 -2.09 5.61
C LYS A 128 5.48 -2.12 6.73
N ASP A 129 6.45 -3.03 6.61
CA ASP A 129 7.50 -3.21 7.61
C ASP A 129 8.53 -2.06 7.55
N SER A 130 8.84 -1.56 6.35
CA SER A 130 9.68 -0.36 6.14
C SER A 130 8.98 0.91 6.68
N LEU A 131 7.66 1.04 6.54
CA LEU A 131 6.86 2.11 7.16
C LEU A 131 6.82 1.99 8.70
N ALA A 132 6.70 0.77 9.22
CA ALA A 132 6.76 0.53 10.66
C ALA A 132 8.12 0.93 11.24
N ALA A 133 9.23 0.63 10.55
CA ALA A 133 10.58 1.03 10.95
C ALA A 133 10.75 2.56 11.04
N LEU A 134 10.21 3.32 10.08
CA LEU A 134 10.20 4.80 10.12
C LEU A 134 9.44 5.37 11.34
N THR A 135 8.48 4.62 11.87
CA THR A 135 7.62 5.04 12.99
C THR A 135 8.19 4.61 14.36
N GLN A 136 9.20 3.73 14.40
CA GLN A 136 9.65 3.06 15.62
C GLN A 136 11.12 3.36 15.98
N ALA A 137 11.33 4.51 16.62
CA ALA A 137 12.58 4.83 17.29
C ALA A 137 12.34 5.58 18.62
N PRO A 138 12.67 5.02 19.80
CA PRO A 138 12.94 3.61 20.10
C PRO A 138 12.05 3.04 21.23
N VAL A 139 11.66 1.76 21.12
CA VAL A 139 11.27 0.94 22.29
C VAL A 139 11.98 -0.41 22.24
N THR A 140 12.89 -0.58 23.21
CA THR A 140 13.56 -1.78 23.71
C THR A 140 13.44 -3.08 22.89
N PRO A 141 14.56 -3.68 22.42
CA PRO A 141 14.54 -5.01 21.81
C PRO A 141 14.24 -6.10 22.86
N ALA A 142 12.96 -6.43 23.01
CA ALA A 142 12.55 -7.74 23.54
C ALA A 142 12.82 -8.82 22.47
N PRO A 143 13.13 -10.07 22.85
CA PRO A 143 13.96 -10.90 21.98
C PRO A 143 13.29 -11.32 20.67
N VAL A 144 14.11 -11.39 19.63
CA VAL A 144 13.90 -12.38 18.57
C VAL A 144 13.71 -13.75 19.22
N THR A 145 12.61 -14.45 18.89
CA THR A 145 12.63 -15.91 18.85
C THR A 145 13.31 -16.29 17.54
N PRO A 146 14.57 -16.78 17.56
CA PRO A 146 15.22 -17.19 16.34
C PRO A 146 14.64 -18.55 15.96
N THR A 147 13.75 -18.59 14.97
CA THR A 147 13.43 -19.84 14.26
C THR A 147 14.59 -20.18 13.30
N THR A 148 15.81 -20.21 13.84
CA THR A 148 17.00 -20.69 13.16
C THR A 148 16.78 -22.17 12.85
N PRO A 149 17.02 -22.65 11.62
CA PRO A 149 16.86 -24.06 11.30
C PRO A 149 17.81 -24.92 12.14
N THR A 150 17.29 -25.96 12.78
CA THR A 150 18.08 -26.93 13.55
C THR A 150 18.82 -27.89 12.63
N PRO A 151 20.16 -28.00 12.66
CA PRO A 151 20.92 -28.97 11.90
C PRO A 151 21.56 -30.03 12.81
N ALA A 152 21.04 -31.27 12.81
CA ALA A 152 21.74 -32.45 13.36
C ALA A 152 21.18 -33.79 12.83
N PRO A 153 21.95 -34.54 12.00
CA PRO A 153 21.76 -36.00 11.76
C PRO A 153 22.56 -36.80 12.84
N PRO A 154 22.78 -38.15 12.77
CA PRO A 154 22.44 -39.14 11.72
C PRO A 154 21.87 -40.50 12.23
N THR A 155 21.69 -41.46 11.30
CA THR A 155 21.74 -42.96 11.40
C THR A 155 20.57 -43.59 10.59
N LYS A 156 20.76 -44.08 9.35
CA LYS A 156 21.39 -45.37 8.90
C LYS A 156 20.41 -46.56 9.06
N GLU A 157 20.31 -47.57 8.19
CA GLU A 157 20.93 -47.91 6.88
C GLU A 157 20.11 -47.26 5.71
N GLU A 158 20.02 -47.66 4.42
CA GLU A 158 20.67 -48.66 3.52
C GLU A 158 20.66 -48.16 2.05
N ILE A 159 21.26 -48.91 1.10
CA ILE A 159 21.16 -48.71 -0.37
C ILE A 159 21.26 -50.06 -1.09
N PRO A 160 20.32 -50.38 -2.01
CA PRO A 160 20.70 -51.08 -3.26
C PRO A 160 20.51 -50.21 -4.52
N LYS A 161 21.36 -50.45 -5.53
CA LYS A 161 21.40 -49.74 -6.82
C LYS A 161 20.53 -50.44 -7.87
N THR A 162 20.02 -49.68 -8.87
CA THR A 162 20.27 -49.98 -10.30
C THR A 162 20.00 -48.78 -11.22
N THR A 163 20.99 -48.43 -12.04
CA THR A 163 20.90 -47.72 -13.34
C THR A 163 20.58 -48.73 -14.46
N PRO A 164 20.33 -48.38 -15.76
CA PRO A 164 20.64 -47.15 -16.54
C PRO A 164 19.34 -46.45 -17.05
N THR A 165 19.23 -45.62 -18.12
CA THR A 165 20.02 -45.37 -19.35
C THR A 165 19.78 -43.97 -19.93
N LYS A 166 20.56 -43.55 -20.94
CA LYS A 166 20.50 -42.26 -21.66
C LYS A 166 20.40 -42.47 -23.18
N PRO A 167 19.60 -41.65 -23.90
CA PRO A 167 20.07 -40.96 -25.10
C PRO A 167 19.97 -39.42 -24.92
N ALA A 168 20.93 -38.56 -25.28
CA ALA A 168 21.89 -38.56 -26.38
C ALA A 168 21.35 -38.17 -27.77
N GLY A 169 20.28 -37.36 -27.82
CA GLY A 169 20.08 -36.45 -28.95
C GLY A 169 21.24 -35.44 -29.03
N ARG A 170 21.71 -35.15 -30.24
CA ARG A 170 22.77 -34.15 -30.51
C ARG A 170 22.14 -32.86 -31.01
N ASP A 171 22.67 -31.73 -30.57
CA ASP A 171 22.40 -30.44 -31.19
C ASP A 171 23.14 -30.37 -32.55
N VAL A 172 22.38 -30.13 -33.62
CA VAL A 172 22.86 -29.95 -35.00
C VAL A 172 21.89 -29.03 -35.76
N TYR A 173 21.65 -27.81 -35.27
CA TYR A 173 21.07 -26.78 -36.14
C TYR A 173 22.16 -26.19 -37.05
N ARG A 174 22.09 -26.50 -38.34
CA ARG A 174 23.04 -26.05 -39.37
C ARG A 174 22.28 -25.22 -40.40
N GLU A 175 22.46 -23.91 -40.35
CA GLU A 175 21.89 -23.01 -41.35
C GLU A 175 22.54 -23.26 -42.73
N PRO A 176 21.76 -23.31 -43.82
CA PRO A 176 22.30 -23.28 -45.17
C PRO A 176 22.74 -21.84 -45.49
N ILE A 177 23.95 -21.71 -46.02
CA ILE A 177 24.41 -20.50 -46.71
C ILE A 177 23.95 -20.58 -48.18
N GLU A 178 23.35 -19.48 -48.67
CA GLU A 178 23.17 -19.16 -50.09
C GLU A 178 24.26 -18.17 -50.54
#